data_AF-A0A2K6DIT7-F1
#
_entry.id   AF-A0A2K6DIT7-F1
#
_cell.length_a   1.000
_cell.length_b   1.000
_cell.length_c   1.000
_cell.angle_alpha   90.00
_cell.angle_beta   90.00
_cell.angle_gamma   90.00
#
_symmetry.space_group_name_H-M   'P 1'
#
loop_
_entity.id
_entity.type
_entity.pdbx_description
1 polymer ?
#
loop_
_entity_poly.entity_id
_entity_poly.type
_entity_poly.pdbx_seq_one_letter_code
_entity_poly.pdbx_strand_id
1 'polypeptide(L)'
;SASLLSSELSPVSFRGKIPGFCREGLGAGQSLSSPALLIALFSEWLRLLPFLGVLALLGYLAVRPFLQKKKQQKDSLINLKIQKENPKVVNEINIEDLCLAKAAYCRCWRSKTFPACDGSHNKHNELTGDNVGPLILKKKEV
;
A
#
# COMPACT_ATOMS: atom_id res chain seq x y z
N SER A 1 -45.01 -19.39 41.80
CA SER A 1 -44.13 -18.46 42.54
C SER A 1 -44.10 -17.14 41.81
N ALA A 2 -44.72 -16.13 42.42
CA ALA A 2 -44.86 -14.77 41.92
C ALA A 2 -43.67 -13.91 42.34
N SER A 3 -43.30 -12.95 41.49
CA SER A 3 -42.63 -11.68 41.84
C SER A 3 -42.37 -10.91 40.53
N LEU A 4 -43.30 -10.09 40.03
CA LEU A 4 -43.57 -8.68 40.41
C LEU A 4 -42.31 -7.85 40.70
N LEU A 5 -41.97 -6.94 39.78
CA LEU A 5 -41.56 -5.57 40.10
C LEU A 5 -41.68 -4.68 38.86
N SER A 6 -42.83 -4.01 38.80
CA SER A 6 -43.07 -2.81 38.02
C SER A 6 -42.22 -1.66 38.58
N SER A 7 -41.52 -0.92 37.73
CA SER A 7 -41.01 0.40 38.06
C SER A 7 -41.73 1.43 37.18
N GLU A 8 -42.70 2.08 37.80
CA GLU A 8 -43.31 3.34 37.38
C GLU A 8 -42.27 4.43 37.15
N LEU A 9 -42.35 5.13 36.02
CA LEU A 9 -41.87 6.51 35.90
C LEU A 9 -42.81 7.29 34.98
N SER A 10 -43.37 8.35 35.56
CA SER A 10 -44.45 9.20 35.08
C SER A 10 -44.12 9.94 33.78
N PRO A 11 -45.13 10.28 32.94
CA PRO A 11 -44.92 11.20 31.82
C PRO A 11 -44.81 12.64 32.34
N VAL A 12 -43.61 13.22 32.21
CA VAL A 12 -43.37 14.65 32.41
C VAL A 12 -44.11 15.44 31.33
N SER A 13 -45.11 16.22 31.75
CA SER A 13 -45.83 17.18 30.92
C SER A 13 -44.92 18.37 30.60
N PHE A 14 -44.34 18.39 29.40
CA PHE A 14 -43.63 19.57 28.91
C PHE A 14 -44.61 20.47 28.16
N ARG A 15 -45.07 21.52 28.83
CA ARG A 15 -45.90 22.58 28.25
C ARG A 15 -45.00 23.53 27.43
N GLY A 16 -44.55 23.05 26.27
CA GLY A 16 -43.83 23.85 25.28
C GLY A 16 -44.82 24.57 24.36
N LYS A 17 -44.81 25.91 24.39
CA LYS A 17 -45.66 26.76 23.56
C LYS A 17 -45.14 26.76 22.12
N ILE A 18 -45.86 26.09 21.21
CA ILE A 18 -45.59 26.12 19.75
C ILE A 18 -46.07 27.49 19.22
N PRO A 19 -45.20 28.34 18.64
CA PRO A 19 -45.66 29.54 17.93
C PRO A 19 -46.34 29.14 16.61
N GLY A 20 -47.42 29.85 16.28
CA GLY A 20 -48.50 29.40 15.41
C GLY A 20 -48.08 28.97 14.00
N PHE A 21 -48.46 27.73 13.66
CA PHE A 21 -48.51 27.25 12.29
C PHE A 21 -49.81 27.77 11.66
N CYS A 22 -49.73 28.90 10.95
CA CYS A 22 -50.82 29.36 10.08
C CYS A 22 -51.04 28.31 9.00
N ARG A 23 -52.22 27.70 9.05
CA ARG A 23 -52.75 26.81 8.03
C ARG A 23 -53.20 27.67 6.84
N GLU A 24 -52.30 27.97 5.91
CA GLU A 24 -52.68 28.47 4.60
C GLU A 24 -52.71 27.31 3.59
N GLY A 25 -53.92 27.07 3.08
CA GLY A 25 -54.17 26.67 1.71
C GLY A 25 -53.56 25.34 1.26
N LEU A 26 -54.34 24.28 1.42
CA LEU A 26 -54.26 23.12 0.53
C LEU A 26 -54.73 23.57 -0.86
N GLY A 27 -53.82 24.15 -1.64
CA GLY A 27 -54.00 24.56 -3.03
C GLY A 27 -53.47 23.48 -3.96
N ALA A 28 -54.38 22.93 -4.77
CA ALA A 28 -54.17 21.84 -5.70
C ALA A 28 -52.99 22.03 -6.68
N GLY A 29 -52.36 20.90 -7.02
CA GLY A 29 -51.69 20.63 -8.29
C GLY A 29 -50.55 21.56 -8.70
N GLN A 30 -49.31 21.17 -8.43
CA GLN A 30 -48.14 21.79 -9.09
C GLN A 30 -47.45 20.80 -10.04
N SER A 31 -47.46 21.22 -11.31
CA SER A 31 -46.85 20.59 -12.48
C SER A 31 -45.34 20.39 -12.33
N LEU A 32 -44.84 19.23 -12.76
CA LEU A 32 -43.46 18.75 -12.67
C LEU A 32 -42.51 19.37 -13.73
N SER A 33 -42.71 20.61 -14.18
CA SER A 33 -41.93 21.18 -15.31
C SER A 33 -41.32 22.57 -15.07
N SER A 34 -41.03 22.95 -13.83
CA SER A 34 -40.40 24.25 -13.53
C SER A 34 -38.86 24.17 -13.51
N PRO A 35 -38.12 24.96 -14.34
CA PRO A 35 -36.65 25.00 -14.33
C PRO A 35 -36.05 25.47 -13.00
N ALA A 36 -36.84 26.19 -12.18
CA ALA A 36 -36.45 26.56 -10.82
C ALA A 36 -36.25 25.36 -9.88
N LEU A 37 -36.99 24.27 -10.08
CA LEU A 37 -36.84 23.03 -9.30
C LEU A 37 -35.53 22.31 -9.68
N LEU A 38 -35.16 22.32 -10.97
CA LEU A 38 -33.89 21.78 -11.45
C LEU A 38 -32.69 22.59 -10.94
N ILE A 39 -32.78 23.94 -10.93
CA ILE A 39 -31.73 24.82 -10.41
C ILE A 39 -31.58 24.67 -8.89
N ALA A 40 -32.69 24.56 -8.14
CA ALA A 40 -32.65 24.29 -6.72
C ALA A 40 -32.03 22.92 -6.40
N LEU A 41 -32.40 21.88 -7.16
CA LEU A 41 -31.81 20.54 -7.02
C LEU A 41 -30.30 20.53 -7.34
N PHE A 42 -29.87 21.27 -8.37
CA PHE A 42 -28.47 21.41 -8.74
C PHE A 42 -27.67 22.15 -7.67
N SER A 43 -28.21 23.24 -7.13
CA SER A 43 -27.52 24.05 -6.12
C SER A 43 -27.30 23.29 -4.81
N GLU A 44 -28.25 22.45 -4.40
CA GLU A 44 -28.08 21.59 -3.23
C GLU A 44 -27.03 20.50 -3.48
N TRP A 45 -26.97 19.97 -4.70
CA TRP A 45 -25.94 18.99 -5.09
C TRP A 45 -24.53 19.61 -5.10
N LEU A 46 -24.39 20.86 -5.55
CA LEU A 46 -23.11 21.59 -5.52
C LEU A 46 -22.57 21.79 -4.09
N ARG A 47 -23.44 21.93 -3.08
CA ARG A 47 -23.02 22.06 -1.68
C ARG A 47 -22.39 20.79 -1.11
N LEU A 48 -22.61 19.62 -1.73
CA LEU A 48 -22.02 18.35 -1.30
C LEU A 48 -20.62 18.10 -1.90
N LEU A 49 -20.24 18.84 -2.95
CA LEU A 49 -18.92 18.74 -3.58
C LEU A 49 -17.74 18.91 -2.63
N PRO A 50 -17.69 19.89 -1.70
CA PRO A 50 -16.57 20.00 -0.76
C PRO A 50 -16.46 18.78 0.16
N PHE A 51 -17.59 18.20 0.59
CA PHE A 51 -17.59 17.00 1.44
C PHE A 51 -17.10 15.77 0.67
N LEU A 52 -17.55 15.59 -0.58
CA LEU A 52 -17.07 14.52 -1.46
C LEU A 52 -15.57 14.67 -1.77
N GLY A 53 -15.11 15.90 -2.02
CA GLY A 53 -13.69 16.20 -2.23
C GLY A 53 -12.83 15.86 -1.02
N VAL A 54 -13.28 16.20 0.19
CA VAL A 54 -12.59 15.85 1.44
C VAL A 54 -12.56 14.34 1.66
N LEU A 55 -13.67 13.63 1.45
CA LEU A 55 -13.72 12.18 1.59
C LEU A 55 -12.81 11.47 0.57
N ALA A 56 -12.80 11.93 -0.68
CA ALA A 56 -11.91 11.42 -1.72
C ALA A 56 -10.44 11.69 -1.38
N LEU A 57 -10.12 12.89 -0.88
CA LEU A 57 -8.76 13.24 -0.46
C LEU A 57 -8.30 12.38 0.72
N LEU A 58 -9.11 12.22 1.76
CA LEU A 58 -8.79 11.37 2.91
C LEU A 58 -8.65 9.90 2.51
N GLY A 59 -9.55 9.38 1.67
CA GLY A 59 -9.46 8.04 1.10
C GLY A 59 -8.17 7.84 0.30
N TYR A 60 -7.82 8.80 -0.56
CA TYR A 60 -6.57 8.78 -1.32
C TYR A 60 -5.34 8.82 -0.40
N LEU A 61 -5.33 9.66 0.63
CA LEU A 61 -4.23 9.75 1.60
C LEU A 61 -4.09 8.47 2.45
N ALA A 62 -5.19 7.76 2.73
CA ALA A 62 -5.20 6.49 3.44
C ALA A 62 -4.71 5.33 2.55
N VAL A 63 -5.04 5.36 1.25
CA VAL A 63 -4.74 4.29 0.30
C VAL A 63 -3.38 4.48 -0.39
N ARG A 64 -2.84 5.71 -0.50
CA ARG A 64 -1.52 6.01 -1.12
C ARG A 64 -0.35 5.17 -0.58
N PRO A 65 -0.16 4.93 0.75
CA PRO A 65 1.00 4.14 1.21
C PRO A 65 0.89 2.67 0.78
N PHE A 66 -0.33 2.18 0.51
CA PHE A 66 -0.57 0.81 0.07
C PHE A 66 -0.40 0.67 -1.45
N LEU A 67 -0.76 1.70 -2.22
CA LEU A 67 -0.60 1.74 -3.69
C LEU A 67 0.82 2.05 -4.15
N GLN A 68 1.66 2.64 -3.29
CA GLN A 68 3.08 2.90 -3.60
C GLN A 68 3.97 1.63 -3.63
N LYS A 69 3.39 0.42 -3.58
CA LYS A 69 4.09 -0.86 -3.77
C LYS A 69 4.43 -1.16 -5.25
N LYS A 70 5.10 -0.25 -5.94
CA LYS A 70 5.88 -0.57 -7.15
C LYS A 70 7.10 0.33 -7.24
N LYS A 71 8.08 0.12 -6.36
CA LYS A 71 9.43 0.64 -6.53
C LYS A 71 10.21 -0.29 -7.48
N GLN A 72 9.69 -0.47 -8.70
CA GLN A 72 10.18 -1.36 -9.75
C GLN A 72 11.44 -0.82 -10.46
N GLN A 73 12.52 -0.58 -9.71
CA GLN A 73 13.81 -0.29 -10.35
C GLN A 73 15.00 -0.99 -9.69
N LYS A 74 14.80 -1.64 -8.53
CA LYS A 74 15.86 -2.47 -7.92
C LYS A 74 15.92 -3.87 -8.53
N ASP A 75 14.86 -4.32 -9.19
CA ASP A 75 14.73 -5.72 -9.60
C ASP A 75 15.67 -6.08 -10.76
N SER A 76 16.11 -5.11 -11.57
CA SER A 76 17.11 -5.36 -12.63
C SER A 76 18.56 -5.20 -12.18
N LEU A 77 18.82 -4.61 -11.01
CA LEU A 77 20.18 -4.40 -10.53
C LEU A 77 20.74 -5.68 -9.91
N ILE A 78 21.65 -6.33 -10.64
CA ILE A 78 22.33 -7.55 -10.17
C ILE A 78 23.18 -7.24 -8.93
N ASN A 79 24.06 -6.24 -8.99
CA ASN A 79 24.86 -5.82 -7.85
C ASN A 79 24.09 -4.77 -7.02
N LEU A 80 23.84 -5.02 -5.73
CA LEU A 80 23.13 -4.09 -4.85
C LEU A 80 24.04 -3.27 -3.93
N LYS A 81 25.20 -3.81 -3.52
CA LYS A 81 26.00 -3.25 -2.41
C LYS A 81 27.51 -3.26 -2.63
N ILE A 82 28.04 -4.08 -3.54
CA ILE A 82 29.47 -4.32 -3.65
C ILE A 82 30.10 -3.21 -4.49
N GLN A 83 31.10 -2.50 -3.95
CA GLN A 83 31.97 -1.54 -4.65
C GLN A 83 31.21 -0.64 -5.66
N LYS A 84 30.27 0.17 -5.15
CA LYS A 84 29.40 1.01 -5.99
C LYS A 84 30.08 2.26 -6.52
N GLU A 85 31.15 2.67 -5.86
CA GLU A 85 32.07 3.72 -6.26
C GLU A 85 32.87 3.35 -7.52
N ASN A 86 33.08 2.06 -7.78
CA ASN A 86 33.78 1.59 -8.96
C ASN A 86 32.81 1.44 -10.14
N PRO A 87 33.02 2.14 -11.28
CA PRO A 87 32.16 2.03 -12.45
C PRO A 87 32.13 0.60 -13.03
N LYS A 88 33.21 -0.18 -12.83
CA LYS A 88 33.30 -1.58 -13.28
C LYS A 88 34.16 -2.39 -12.32
N VAL A 89 33.50 -3.22 -11.53
CA VAL A 89 34.16 -4.14 -10.60
C VAL A 89 34.67 -5.36 -11.35
N VAL A 90 36.00 -5.57 -11.32
CA VAL A 90 36.70 -6.72 -11.92
C VAL A 90 37.59 -7.35 -10.84
N ASN A 91 37.62 -8.68 -10.77
CA ASN A 91 38.47 -9.42 -9.85
C ASN A 91 39.40 -10.32 -10.64
N GLU A 92 40.70 -10.16 -10.44
CA GLU A 92 41.75 -10.99 -11.03
C GLU A 92 42.14 -12.08 -10.04
N ILE A 93 42.29 -13.32 -10.53
CA ILE A 93 42.63 -14.49 -9.73
C ILE A 93 43.76 -15.22 -10.44
N ASN A 94 44.91 -15.33 -9.79
CA ASN A 94 46.02 -16.15 -10.25
C ASN A 94 45.72 -17.63 -9.95
N ILE A 95 46.02 -18.50 -10.90
CA ILE A 95 45.72 -19.93 -10.77
C ILE A 95 46.70 -20.61 -9.81
N GLU A 96 47.90 -20.05 -9.69
CA GLU A 96 49.00 -20.49 -8.85
C GLU A 96 48.63 -20.35 -7.37
N ASP A 97 47.99 -19.24 -7.02
CA ASP A 97 47.59 -18.84 -5.66
C ASP A 97 46.34 -19.59 -5.15
N LEU A 98 45.74 -20.46 -5.97
CA LEU A 98 44.67 -21.36 -5.54
C LEU A 98 45.26 -22.43 -4.62
N CYS A 99 45.31 -22.11 -3.32
CA CYS A 99 45.77 -23.03 -2.27
C CYS A 99 44.86 -24.27 -2.13
N LEU A 100 43.60 -24.16 -2.54
CA LEU A 100 42.61 -25.24 -2.48
C LEU A 100 42.47 -25.92 -3.84
N ALA A 101 42.36 -27.25 -3.84
CA ALA A 101 42.09 -28.05 -5.05
C ALA A 101 40.78 -27.60 -5.76
N LYS A 102 39.86 -26.98 -5.01
CA LYS A 102 38.59 -26.47 -5.50
C LYS A 102 38.28 -25.13 -4.84
N ALA A 103 38.09 -24.10 -5.65
CA ALA A 103 37.63 -22.79 -5.21
C ALA A 103 36.30 -22.44 -5.86
N ALA A 104 35.43 -21.73 -5.12
CA ALA A 104 34.12 -21.30 -5.59
C ALA A 104 34.06 -19.77 -5.59
N TYR A 105 33.72 -19.18 -6.74
CA TYR A 105 33.61 -17.74 -6.94
C TYR A 105 32.16 -17.31 -7.15
N CYS A 106 31.82 -16.16 -6.60
CA CYS A 106 30.47 -15.62 -6.59
C CYS A 106 30.09 -15.08 -7.98
N ARG A 107 28.90 -15.44 -8.46
CA ARG A 107 28.27 -14.82 -9.64
C ARG A 107 26.97 -14.07 -9.33
N CYS A 108 26.46 -14.19 -8.11
CA CYS A 108 25.18 -13.61 -7.70
C CYS A 108 25.30 -12.20 -7.10
N TRP A 109 26.51 -11.70 -6.83
CA TRP A 109 26.74 -10.40 -6.15
C TRP A 109 26.04 -10.27 -4.79
N ARG A 110 25.84 -11.39 -4.09
CA ARG A 110 25.25 -11.43 -2.73
C ARG A 110 26.24 -11.93 -1.67
N SER A 111 27.40 -12.45 -2.08
CA SER A 111 28.39 -12.98 -1.15
C SER A 111 28.97 -11.89 -0.25
N LYS A 112 29.12 -12.19 1.05
CA LYS A 112 29.81 -11.32 2.00
C LYS A 112 31.32 -11.39 1.83
N THR A 113 31.85 -12.51 1.35
CA THR A 113 33.27 -12.74 1.09
C THR A 113 33.61 -12.56 -0.39
N PHE A 114 32.88 -11.69 -1.09
CA PHE A 114 33.10 -11.41 -2.51
C PHE A 114 34.58 -11.04 -2.76
N PRO A 115 35.28 -11.67 -3.73
CA PRO A 115 34.76 -12.43 -4.86
C PRO A 115 34.46 -13.93 -4.62
N ALA A 116 34.81 -14.49 -3.46
CA ALA A 116 34.53 -15.89 -3.14
C ALA A 116 33.03 -16.14 -2.93
N CYS A 117 32.59 -17.38 -3.10
CA CYS A 117 31.21 -17.82 -2.84
C CYS A 117 31.07 -18.34 -1.40
N ASP A 118 30.14 -17.74 -0.66
CA ASP A 118 29.76 -18.12 0.71
C ASP A 118 28.42 -18.88 0.81
N GLY A 119 27.80 -19.19 -0.33
CA GLY A 119 26.48 -19.84 -0.38
C GLY A 119 25.28 -18.87 -0.36
N SER A 120 25.50 -17.55 -0.31
CA SER A 120 24.42 -16.55 -0.32
C SER A 120 23.49 -16.60 -1.54
N HIS A 121 23.90 -17.27 -2.63
CA HIS A 121 23.06 -17.49 -3.80
C HIS A 121 21.83 -18.37 -3.50
N ASN A 122 21.91 -19.30 -2.54
CA ASN A 122 20.77 -20.14 -2.16
C ASN A 122 19.60 -19.31 -1.64
N LYS A 123 19.89 -18.37 -0.73
CA LYS A 123 18.88 -17.44 -0.19
C LYS A 123 18.32 -16.53 -1.27
N HIS A 124 19.15 -16.09 -2.22
CA HIS A 124 18.70 -15.27 -3.35
C HIS A 124 17.75 -16.04 -4.28
N ASN A 125 18.08 -17.29 -4.59
CA ASN A 125 17.27 -18.19 -5.40
C ASN A 125 15.91 -18.47 -4.73
N GLU A 126 15.89 -18.75 -3.43
CA GLU A 126 14.66 -18.99 -2.66
C GLU A 126 13.73 -17.76 -2.65
N LEU A 127 14.29 -16.55 -2.46
CA LEU A 127 13.49 -15.33 -2.37
C LEU A 127 13.01 -14.81 -3.73
N THR A 128 13.77 -15.05 -4.79
CA THR A 128 13.51 -14.46 -6.12
C THR A 128 12.93 -15.49 -7.10
N GLY A 129 13.04 -16.79 -6.81
CA GLY A 129 12.79 -17.86 -7.78
C GLY A 129 13.88 -17.96 -8.86
N ASP A 130 15.07 -17.44 -8.57
CA ASP A 130 16.22 -17.44 -9.47
C ASP A 130 16.99 -18.78 -9.39
N ASN A 131 17.89 -19.03 -10.34
CA ASN A 131 18.65 -20.28 -10.45
C ASN A 131 20.16 -20.06 -10.60
N VAL A 132 20.69 -18.95 -10.06
CA VAL A 132 22.12 -18.64 -10.12
C VAL A 132 22.96 -19.54 -9.23
N GLY A 133 24.21 -19.75 -9.60
CA GLY A 133 25.19 -20.55 -8.85
C GLY A 133 26.63 -20.07 -9.04
N PRO A 134 27.58 -20.55 -8.23
CA PRO A 134 28.97 -20.11 -8.27
C PRO A 134 29.73 -20.64 -9.50
N LEU A 135 30.86 -20.00 -9.81
CA LEU A 135 31.88 -20.56 -10.69
C LEU A 135 32.83 -21.42 -9.86
N ILE A 136 33.00 -22.68 -10.24
CA ILE A 136 33.90 -23.60 -9.55
C ILE A 136 35.19 -23.74 -10.36
N LEU A 137 36.30 -23.29 -9.79
CA LEU A 137 37.64 -23.52 -10.34
C LEU A 137 38.23 -24.74 -9.66
N LYS A 138 38.70 -25.71 -10.45
CA LYS A 138 39.41 -26.89 -9.96
C LYS A 138 40.84 -26.85 -10.49
N LYS A 139 41.81 -26.93 -9.60
CA LYS A 139 43.21 -27.10 -9.97
C LYS A 139 43.40 -28.57 -10.34
N LYS A 140 43.88 -28.85 -11.55
CA LYS A 140 44.26 -30.20 -11.94
C LYS A 140 45.56 -30.53 -11.22
N GLU A 141 45.59 -31.63 -10.49
CA GLU A 141 46.83 -32.20 -9.99
C GLU A 141 47.65 -32.68 -11.20
N VAL A 142 48.86 -32.14 -11.33
CA VAL A 142 49.83 -32.49 -12.39
C VAL A 142 50.69 -33.64 -11.89
#